data_AF-A0A1B6E2R4-F1
#
_entry.id   AF-A0A1B6E2R4-F1
#
_cell.length_a   1.000
_cell.length_b   1.000
_cell.length_c   1.000
_cell.angle_alpha   90.00
_cell.angle_beta   90.00
_cell.angle_gamma   90.00
#
_symmetry.space_group_name_H-M   'P 1'
#
loop_
_entity.id
_entity.type
_entity.pdbx_description
1 polymer ?
#
loop_
_entity_poly.entity_id
_entity_poly.type
_entity_poly.pdbx_seq_one_letter_code
_entity_poly.pdbx_strand_id
1 'polypeptide(L)'
;MEGFDDQGVFFSDNFADDNHSAIQVNLQAIKRRFKEFLRQFHEGNFNYKYRDALKRQYNLGQYWLEVNIEDLASFDENLADKLYKQPSEHIPVFEEAAKEVADEVTAPRPEGEGAVTSSAT
;
A
#
# COMPACT_ATOMS: atom_id res chain seq x y z
N MET A 1 -24.83 23.62 23.44
CA MET A 1 -25.24 22.41 22.69
C MET A 1 -24.93 22.68 21.22
N GLU A 2 -23.72 22.38 20.75
CA GLU A 2 -23.15 21.05 20.42
C GLU A 2 -23.71 20.45 19.12
N GLY A 3 -22.78 20.28 18.17
CA GLY A 3 -22.84 19.45 16.95
C GLY A 3 -22.81 20.26 15.65
N PHE A 4 -21.75 20.37 14.81
CA PHE A 4 -20.72 19.39 14.40
C PHE A 4 -21.34 17.99 14.24
N ASP A 5 -21.45 17.40 13.07
CA ASP A 5 -20.32 16.88 12.32
C ASP A 5 -20.98 16.05 11.21
N ASP A 6 -20.96 16.51 9.96
CA ASP A 6 -20.97 15.63 8.79
C ASP A 6 -20.55 16.48 7.58
N GLN A 7 -19.30 16.92 7.59
CA GLN A 7 -18.68 17.40 6.37
C GLN A 7 -18.11 16.18 5.67
N GLY A 8 -18.96 15.51 4.90
CA GLY A 8 -18.52 14.49 3.95
C GLY A 8 -17.35 15.04 3.15
N VAL A 9 -16.18 14.43 3.32
CA VAL A 9 -14.97 14.75 2.57
C VAL A 9 -15.19 14.30 1.13
N PHE A 10 -15.79 15.19 0.34
CA PHE A 10 -15.69 15.14 -1.10
C PHE A 10 -14.34 15.72 -1.48
N PHE A 11 -13.40 14.86 -1.90
CA PHE A 11 -12.22 15.30 -2.62
C PHE A 11 -12.68 15.87 -3.96
N SER A 12 -13.19 17.11 -3.94
CA SER A 12 -13.42 17.90 -5.13
C SER A 12 -12.09 18.55 -5.49
N ASP A 13 -11.19 17.75 -6.08
CA ASP A 13 -9.97 18.26 -6.71
C ASP A 13 -10.41 19.06 -7.94
N ASN A 14 -10.58 20.37 -7.73
CA ASN A 14 -10.98 21.31 -8.76
C ASN A 14 -10.13 22.58 -8.61
N PHE A 15 -8.80 22.43 -8.51
CA PHE A 15 -7.86 23.56 -8.58
C PHE A 15 -6.52 23.13 -9.22
N ALA A 16 -6.42 23.41 -10.52
CA ALA A 16 -5.21 23.77 -11.28
C ALA A 16 -3.87 23.15 -10.84
N ASP A 17 -3.43 22.09 -11.54
CA ASP A 17 -2.04 21.93 -12.02
C ASP A 17 -1.95 20.73 -12.98
N ASP A 18 -1.74 20.99 -14.27
CA ASP A 18 -1.58 19.96 -15.33
C ASP A 18 -0.41 19.01 -15.03
N ASN A 19 0.57 19.46 -14.22
CA ASN A 19 1.73 18.69 -13.82
C ASN A 19 1.46 17.79 -12.59
N HIS A 20 0.64 18.21 -11.62
CA HIS A 20 0.23 17.37 -10.48
C HIS A 20 -0.61 16.15 -10.92
N SER A 21 -1.42 16.31 -11.96
CA SER A 21 -2.21 15.22 -12.57
C SER A 21 -1.30 14.12 -13.13
N ALA A 22 -0.22 14.48 -13.82
CA ALA A 22 0.74 13.52 -14.36
C ALA A 22 1.52 12.79 -13.26
N ILE A 23 1.87 13.49 -12.17
CA ILE A 23 2.53 12.87 -11.01
C ILE A 23 1.58 11.90 -10.31
N GLN A 24 0.31 12.25 -10.09
CA GLN A 24 -0.65 11.32 -9.48
C GLN A 24 -0.90 10.08 -10.32
N VAL A 25 -0.98 10.21 -11.66
CA VAL A 25 -1.09 9.05 -12.57
C VAL A 25 0.14 8.16 -12.46
N ASN A 26 1.34 8.74 -12.32
CA ASN A 26 2.58 7.98 -12.15
C ASN A 26 2.62 7.25 -10.79
N LEU A 27 2.22 7.90 -9.69
CA LEU A 27 2.13 7.28 -8.37
C LEU A 27 1.13 6.13 -8.33
N GLN A 28 -0.02 6.28 -8.99
CA GLN A 28 -0.99 5.19 -9.12
C GLN A 28 -0.45 4.01 -9.93
N ALA A 29 0.31 4.27 -11.00
CA ALA A 29 0.97 3.22 -11.77
C ALA A 29 2.03 2.49 -10.93
N ILE A 30 2.85 3.24 -10.19
CA ILE A 30 3.86 2.70 -9.25
C ILE A 30 3.19 1.86 -8.16
N LYS A 31 2.10 2.35 -7.58
CA LYS A 31 1.31 1.62 -6.59
C LYS A 31 0.82 0.27 -7.13
N ARG A 32 0.30 0.25 -8.36
CA ARG A 32 -0.11 -1.00 -9.02
C ARG A 32 1.06 -1.97 -9.15
N ARG A 33 2.25 -1.49 -9.53
CA ARG A 33 3.46 -2.31 -9.60
C ARG A 33 3.87 -2.86 -8.24
N PHE A 34 3.79 -2.08 -7.16
CA PHE A 34 4.02 -2.58 -5.81
C PHE A 34 3.01 -3.66 -5.39
N LYS A 35 1.72 -3.48 -5.71
CA LYS A 35 0.71 -4.52 -5.48
C LYS A 35 1.05 -5.80 -6.25
N GLU A 36 1.48 -5.66 -7.51
CA GLU A 36 1.90 -6.78 -8.34
C GLU A 36 3.12 -7.50 -7.73
N PHE A 37 4.14 -6.76 -7.29
CA PHE A 37 5.31 -7.31 -6.62
C PHE A 37 4.90 -8.14 -5.38
N LEU A 38 4.11 -7.57 -4.47
CA LEU A 38 3.71 -8.29 -3.24
C LEU A 38 2.85 -9.54 -3.52
N ARG A 39 2.11 -9.56 -4.62
CA ARG A 39 1.26 -10.70 -5.03
C ARG A 39 2.00 -11.75 -5.84
N GLN A 40 2.82 -11.33 -6.79
CA GLN A 40 3.40 -12.18 -7.82
C GLN A 40 4.83 -12.59 -7.50
N PHE A 41 5.54 -11.86 -6.63
CA PHE A 41 6.91 -12.20 -6.29
C PHE A 41 6.98 -13.58 -5.64
N HIS A 42 7.72 -14.47 -6.29
CA HIS A 42 7.99 -15.82 -5.82
C HIS A 42 9.47 -16.12 -6.00
N GLU A 43 10.08 -16.72 -4.98
CA GLU A 43 11.46 -17.22 -5.08
C GLU A 43 11.45 -18.73 -5.35
N GLY A 44 12.19 -19.16 -6.37
CA GLY A 44 12.29 -20.57 -6.75
C GLY A 44 10.99 -21.14 -7.31
N ASN A 45 10.60 -22.33 -6.86
CA ASN A 45 9.55 -23.11 -7.52
C ASN A 45 8.12 -22.60 -7.25
N PHE A 46 7.74 -22.21 -6.02
CA PHE A 46 6.39 -21.71 -5.67
C PHE A 46 6.33 -20.98 -4.30
N ASN A 47 7.43 -20.39 -3.82
CA ASN A 47 7.46 -19.77 -2.50
C ASN A 47 7.11 -18.27 -2.58
N TYR A 48 5.88 -17.91 -2.18
CA TYR A 48 5.43 -16.52 -2.16
C TYR A 48 5.84 -15.82 -0.86
N LYS A 49 7.13 -15.55 -0.72
CA LYS A 49 7.76 -14.96 0.48
C LYS A 49 6.95 -13.82 1.11
N TYR A 50 6.59 -12.81 0.34
CA TYR A 50 5.88 -11.63 0.85
C TYR A 50 4.40 -11.90 1.15
N ARG A 51 3.73 -12.66 0.29
CA ARG A 51 2.31 -13.00 0.47
C ARG A 51 2.10 -13.87 1.71
N ASP A 52 2.92 -14.91 1.87
CA ASP A 52 2.85 -15.82 3.01
C ASP A 52 3.29 -15.11 4.30
N ALA A 53 4.28 -14.23 4.22
CA ALA A 53 4.65 -13.36 5.34
C ALA A 53 3.49 -12.46 5.77
N LEU A 54 2.85 -11.72 4.84
CA LEU A 54 1.69 -10.87 5.15
C LEU A 54 0.58 -11.65 5.84
N LYS A 55 0.22 -12.82 5.30
CA LYS A 55 -0.82 -13.68 5.88
C LYS A 55 -0.45 -14.16 7.29
N ARG A 56 0.79 -14.60 7.48
CA ARG A 56 1.30 -15.09 8.77
C ARG A 56 1.34 -13.97 9.80
N GLN A 57 1.87 -12.80 9.44
CA GLN A 57 2.03 -11.66 10.34
C GLN A 57 0.67 -11.14 10.80
N TYR A 58 -0.29 -11.06 9.88
CA TYR A 58 -1.68 -10.73 10.19
C TYR A 58 -2.30 -11.71 11.19
N ASN A 59 -2.15 -13.02 10.97
CA ASN A 59 -2.65 -14.04 11.90
C ASN A 59 -1.98 -13.97 13.29
N LEU A 60 -0.77 -13.42 13.38
CA LEU A 60 -0.03 -13.20 14.63
C LEU A 60 -0.38 -11.85 15.28
N GLY A 61 -1.25 -11.03 14.67
CA GLY A 61 -1.56 -9.68 15.15
C GLY A 61 -0.41 -8.70 14.99
N GLN A 62 0.55 -9.00 14.12
CA GLN A 62 1.69 -8.15 13.82
C GLN A 62 1.50 -7.51 12.44
N TYR A 63 1.48 -6.19 12.40
CA TYR A 63 1.16 -5.41 11.19
C TYR A 63 2.43 -4.80 10.57
N TRP A 64 3.45 -5.63 10.33
CA TRP A 64 4.68 -5.22 9.68
C TRP A 64 5.09 -6.24 8.62
N LEU A 65 5.89 -5.82 7.65
CA LEU A 65 6.46 -6.70 6.63
C LEU A 65 7.90 -6.26 6.39
N GLU A 66 8.84 -7.19 6.45
CA GLU A 66 10.22 -6.93 6.04
C GLU A 66 10.36 -7.22 4.55
N VAL A 67 10.87 -6.24 3.80
CA VAL A 67 11.01 -6.30 2.34
C VAL A 67 12.46 -6.07 1.97
N ASN A 68 13.04 -6.99 1.19
CA ASN A 68 14.36 -6.78 0.62
C ASN A 68 14.25 -5.94 -0.65
N ILE A 69 15.02 -4.86 -0.72
CA ILE A 69 15.04 -3.98 -1.89
C ILE A 69 15.70 -4.70 -3.10
N GLU A 70 16.58 -5.67 -2.87
CA GLU A 70 17.17 -6.48 -3.94
C GLU A 70 16.13 -7.35 -4.66
N ASP A 71 15.14 -7.84 -3.92
CA ASP A 71 14.01 -8.61 -4.46
C ASP A 71 13.13 -7.69 -5.32
N LEU A 72 12.91 -6.46 -4.86
CA LEU A 72 12.19 -5.43 -5.60
C LEU A 72 12.92 -5.07 -6.90
N ALA A 73 14.24 -4.86 -6.83
CA ALA A 73 15.08 -4.56 -7.99
C ALA A 73 15.07 -5.72 -8.99
N SER A 74 15.07 -6.96 -8.50
CA SER A 74 14.99 -8.16 -9.36
C SER A 74 13.65 -8.29 -10.07
N PHE A 75 12.56 -7.74 -9.51
CA PHE A 75 11.24 -7.72 -10.13
C PHE A 75 11.08 -6.52 -11.09
N ASP A 76 11.44 -5.32 -10.64
CA ASP A 76 11.39 -4.08 -11.42
C ASP A 76 12.50 -3.13 -10.96
N GLU A 77 13.58 -3.07 -11.75
CA GLU A 77 14.74 -2.21 -11.48
C GLU A 77 14.36 -0.72 -11.43
N ASN A 78 13.39 -0.28 -12.25
CA ASN A 78 12.97 1.12 -12.28
C ASN A 78 12.23 1.49 -11.00
N LEU A 79 11.43 0.56 -10.49
CA LEU A 79 10.67 0.73 -9.25
C LEU A 79 11.61 0.84 -8.04
N ALA A 80 12.63 -0.01 -7.98
CA ALA A 80 13.65 0.05 -6.94
C ALA A 80 14.49 1.32 -7.02
N ASP A 81 14.93 1.74 -8.22
CA ASP A 81 15.68 2.99 -8.41
C ASP A 81 14.88 4.22 -7.97
N LYS A 82 13.58 4.26 -8.30
CA LYS A 82 12.66 5.30 -7.81
C LYS A 82 12.57 5.31 -6.28
N LEU A 83 12.35 4.14 -5.67
CA LEU A 83 12.29 4.01 -4.21
C LEU A 83 13.59 4.49 -3.53
N TYR A 84 14.75 4.20 -4.13
CA TYR A 84 16.05 4.69 -3.64
C TYR A 84 16.22 6.21 -3.78
N LYS A 85 15.77 6.79 -4.90
CA LYS A 85 15.90 8.22 -5.17
C LYS A 85 14.93 9.06 -4.36
N GLN A 86 13.71 8.58 -4.16
CA GLN A 86 12.63 9.31 -3.50
C GLN A 86 11.88 8.43 -2.48
N PRO A 87 12.56 7.97 -1.40
CA PRO A 87 11.94 7.10 -0.41
C PRO A 87 10.74 7.76 0.28
N SER A 88 10.82 9.06 0.57
CA SER A 88 9.75 9.80 1.26
C SER A 88 8.42 9.80 0.51
N GLU A 89 8.45 9.69 -0.82
CA GLU A 89 7.25 9.73 -1.67
C GLU A 89 6.78 8.32 -2.05
N HIS A 90 7.71 7.37 -2.21
CA HIS A 90 7.37 6.01 -2.63
C HIS A 90 7.07 5.04 -1.49
N ILE A 91 7.65 5.22 -0.29
CA ILE A 91 7.33 4.42 0.90
C ILE A 91 5.84 4.52 1.28
N PRO A 92 5.21 5.70 1.40
CA PRO A 92 3.78 5.76 1.76
C PRO A 92 2.89 5.08 0.71
N VAL A 93 3.26 5.19 -0.58
CA VAL A 93 2.56 4.48 -1.67
C VAL A 93 2.74 2.97 -1.56
N PHE A 94 3.92 2.51 -1.14
CA PHE A 94 4.20 1.10 -0.87
C PHE A 94 3.38 0.57 0.30
N GLU A 95 3.27 1.32 1.40
CA GLU A 95 2.46 0.95 2.56
C GLU A 95 0.99 0.81 2.19
N GLU A 96 0.47 1.74 1.39
CA GLU A 96 -0.91 1.68 0.90
C GLU A 96 -1.15 0.45 0.01
N ALA A 97 -0.20 0.16 -0.90
CA ALA A 97 -0.23 -1.06 -1.72
C ALA A 97 -0.18 -2.33 -0.86
N ALA A 98 0.68 -2.36 0.16
CA ALA A 98 0.82 -3.50 1.06
C ALA A 98 -0.43 -3.75 1.89
N LYS A 99 -1.08 -2.68 2.38
CA LYS A 99 -2.34 -2.76 3.10
C LYS A 99 -3.43 -3.38 2.24
N GLU A 100 -3.59 -2.90 1.00
CA GLU A 100 -4.56 -3.49 0.06
C GLU A 100 -4.28 -4.96 -0.25
N VAL A 101 -3.01 -5.33 -0.46
CA VAL A 101 -2.66 -6.74 -0.71
C VAL A 101 -2.91 -7.59 0.53
N ALA A 102 -2.62 -7.07 1.74
CA ALA A 102 -2.93 -7.75 2.98
C ALA A 102 -4.44 -7.99 3.13
N ASP A 103 -5.27 -6.97 2.87
CA ASP A 103 -6.73 -7.06 2.76
C ASP A 103 -7.19 -8.18 1.82
N GLU A 104 -6.65 -8.21 0.61
CA GLU A 104 -7.01 -9.20 -0.40
C GLU A 104 -6.58 -10.63 -0.06
N VAL A 105 -5.47 -10.80 0.66
CA VAL A 105 -4.92 -12.11 1.05
C VAL A 105 -5.58 -12.67 2.32
N THR A 106 -6.10 -11.80 3.20
CA THR A 106 -6.73 -12.20 4.47
C THR A 106 -8.26 -12.20 4.43
N ALA A 107 -8.89 -11.87 3.29
CA ALA A 107 -10.34 -11.93 3.11
C ALA A 107 -10.90 -13.38 3.05
N PRO A 108 -12.10 -13.64 3.62
CA PRO A 108 -13.01 -12.70 4.28
C PRO A 108 -12.56 -12.39 5.72
N ARG A 109 -12.37 -11.10 6.02
CA ARG A 109 -12.13 -10.64 7.39
C ARG A 109 -13.41 -10.89 8.20
N PRO A 110 -13.34 -11.40 9.44
CA PRO A 110 -14.50 -11.38 10.32
C PRO A 110 -14.98 -9.92 10.46
N GLU A 111 -16.26 -9.68 10.19
CA GLU A 111 -16.91 -8.36 10.33
C GLU A 111 -16.65 -7.81 11.73
N GLY A 112 -15.83 -6.75 11.85
CA GLY A 112 -15.49 -6.15 13.14
C GLY A 112 -14.32 -5.16 13.11
N GLU A 113 -13.43 -5.24 12.14
CA GLU A 113 -12.24 -4.36 12.04
C GLU A 113 -12.29 -3.42 10.82
N GLY A 114 -13.49 -3.10 10.37
CA GLY A 114 -13.75 -2.14 9.30
C GLY A 114 -13.98 -0.73 9.84
N ALA A 115 -13.03 -0.17 10.58
CA ALA A 115 -12.83 1.27 10.80
C ALA A 115 -12.01 1.47 12.08
N VAL A 116 -10.69 1.50 11.96
CA VAL A 116 -9.91 2.33 12.91
C VAL A 116 -10.16 3.78 12.52
N THR A 117 -11.32 4.31 12.93
CA THR A 117 -11.49 5.75 13.01
C THR A 117 -10.39 6.24 13.94
N SER A 118 -9.54 7.08 13.40
CA SER A 118 -8.54 7.91 14.07
C SER A 118 -9.13 8.48 15.36
N SER A 119 -8.98 7.76 16.47
CA SER A 119 -9.44 8.19 17.77
C SER A 119 -8.30 9.00 18.37
N ALA A 120 -8.21 10.25 17.94
CA ALA A 120 -7.44 11.25 18.65
C ALA A 120 -8.21 11.58 19.93
N THR A 121 -7.62 11.23 21.08
CA THR A 121 -7.97 11.77 22.41
C THR A 121 -6.82 12.64 22.87
#